data_AF-A0A4U2Y5W6-F1
#
_entry.id   AF-A0A4U2Y5W6-F1
#
_cell.length_a   1.000
_cell.length_b   1.000
_cell.length_c   1.000
_cell.angle_alpha   90.00
_cell.angle_beta   90.00
_cell.angle_gamma   90.00
#
_symmetry.space_group_name_H-M   'P 1'
#
loop_
_entity.id
_entity.type
_entity.pdbx_description
1 polymer ?
#
loop_
_entity_poly.entity_id
_entity_poly.type
_entity_poly.pdbx_seq_one_letter_code
_entity_poly.pdbx_strand_id
1 'polypeptide(L)'
;MEQKLNTKLTASNYVCPSSSKYPSKPDYDTFARKYREYASSAAEQIGISTAVVLTHWYQEWGIPINNPGFQGGEIGKPIGKCGNFPVYATLDDGVEAFCIQINKRYVGGKNAFDDIFGNKTDIRAAYEDGFKGGLKASNIQTDDNKKINVVSERFVGGNYACNEALGASPWNAGHYMRASKGDTYPGRRLNAVLNDADW
;
A
#
# COMPACT_ATOMS: atom_id res chain seq x y z
N MET A 1 -7.12 -20.09 10.18
CA MET A 1 -8.21 -19.53 11.01
C MET A 1 -8.64 -18.24 10.32
N GLU A 2 -9.86 -18.17 9.82
CA GLU A 2 -10.33 -16.98 9.08
C GLU A 2 -10.85 -15.95 10.09
N GLN A 3 -10.30 -14.74 10.06
CA GLN A 3 -10.78 -13.65 10.92
C GLN A 3 -12.13 -13.15 10.37
N LYS A 4 -13.14 -13.11 11.23
CA LYS A 4 -14.43 -12.50 10.90
C LYS A 4 -14.21 -10.99 10.78
N LEU A 5 -14.75 -10.38 9.73
CA LEU A 5 -14.90 -8.93 9.64
C LEU A 5 -15.45 -8.40 10.98
N ASN A 6 -14.91 -7.27 11.45
CA ASN A 6 -15.32 -6.60 12.69
C ASN A 6 -15.01 -7.35 14.00
N THR A 7 -14.10 -8.33 13.96
CA THR A 7 -13.56 -8.87 15.20
C THR A 7 -12.69 -7.81 15.88
N LYS A 8 -13.15 -7.32 17.03
CA LYS A 8 -12.37 -6.39 17.85
C LYS A 8 -11.15 -7.11 18.41
N LEU A 9 -9.97 -6.66 17.98
CA LEU A 9 -8.70 -7.06 18.57
C LEU A 9 -8.51 -6.36 19.93
N THR A 10 -7.72 -7.01 20.76
CA THR A 10 -7.29 -6.60 22.10
C THR A 10 -5.80 -6.91 22.21
N ALA A 11 -5.13 -6.32 23.20
CA ALA A 11 -3.68 -6.53 23.39
C ALA A 11 -3.26 -8.00 23.58
N SER A 12 -4.21 -8.91 23.87
CA SER A 12 -3.94 -10.33 24.15
C SER A 12 -4.43 -11.30 23.07
N ASN A 13 -5.06 -10.85 21.98
CA ASN A 13 -5.72 -11.76 21.02
C ASN A 13 -5.36 -11.55 19.54
N TYR A 14 -4.34 -10.74 19.21
CA TYR A 14 -3.86 -10.61 17.84
C TYR A 14 -2.69 -11.56 17.55
N VAL A 15 -2.53 -11.92 16.27
CA VAL A 15 -1.43 -12.75 15.77
C VAL A 15 -0.57 -11.91 14.84
N CYS A 16 0.74 -11.91 15.04
CA CYS A 16 1.66 -11.15 14.18
C CYS A 16 2.10 -11.93 12.93
N PRO A 17 2.47 -11.23 11.83
CA PRO A 17 2.86 -11.85 10.56
C PRO A 17 4.00 -12.87 10.63
N SER A 18 4.91 -12.74 11.61
CA SER A 18 5.99 -13.70 11.84
C SER A 18 5.52 -15.03 12.44
N SER A 19 4.27 -15.12 12.91
CA SER A 19 3.70 -16.33 13.48
C SER A 19 3.18 -17.26 12.38
N SER A 20 3.41 -18.57 12.53
CA SER A 20 2.79 -19.59 11.68
C SER A 20 1.25 -19.65 11.78
N LYS A 21 0.66 -18.97 12.77
CA LYS A 21 -0.79 -18.85 12.95
C LYS A 21 -1.37 -17.63 12.21
N TYR A 22 -0.54 -16.79 11.61
CA TYR A 22 -1.03 -15.63 10.87
C TYR A 22 -1.87 -16.07 9.67
N PRO A 23 -3.06 -15.49 9.45
CA PRO A 23 -3.92 -15.92 8.34
C PRO A 23 -3.25 -15.74 6.98
N SER A 24 -3.35 -16.77 6.13
CA SER A 24 -2.94 -16.69 4.74
C SER A 24 -3.73 -15.63 3.98
N LYS A 25 -3.08 -14.99 3.00
CA LYS A 25 -3.74 -14.10 2.04
C LYS A 25 -4.77 -14.89 1.23
N PRO A 26 -6.04 -14.45 1.14
CA PRO A 26 -7.05 -15.06 0.26
C PRO A 26 -6.73 -14.75 -1.20
N ASP A 27 -7.48 -15.35 -2.12
CA ASP A 27 -7.48 -14.94 -3.52
C ASP A 27 -8.07 -13.52 -3.70
N TYR A 28 -7.84 -12.93 -4.87
CA TYR A 28 -8.28 -11.58 -5.23
C TYR A 28 -9.80 -11.41 -5.05
N ASP A 29 -10.62 -12.25 -5.66
CA ASP A 29 -12.08 -12.10 -5.63
C ASP A 29 -12.63 -12.15 -4.21
N THR A 30 -12.14 -13.10 -3.41
CA THR A 30 -12.51 -13.22 -2.00
C THR A 30 -12.08 -11.99 -1.20
N PHE A 31 -10.87 -11.49 -1.44
CA PHE A 31 -10.38 -10.26 -0.81
C PHE A 31 -11.27 -9.06 -1.13
N ALA A 32 -11.48 -8.78 -2.42
CA ALA A 32 -12.21 -7.62 -2.87
C ALA A 32 -13.65 -7.65 -2.35
N ARG A 33 -14.36 -8.76 -2.54
CA ARG A 33 -15.72 -8.92 -2.02
C ARG A 33 -15.82 -8.64 -0.52
N LYS A 34 -14.81 -9.06 0.26
CA LYS A 34 -14.81 -8.94 1.71
C LYS A 34 -14.49 -7.51 2.20
N TYR A 35 -13.62 -6.78 1.50
CA TYR A 35 -13.10 -5.49 1.98
C TYR A 35 -13.44 -4.28 1.10
N ARG A 36 -14.23 -4.45 0.03
CA ARG A 36 -14.60 -3.40 -0.91
C ARG A 36 -15.24 -2.17 -0.26
N GLU A 37 -16.12 -2.34 0.72
CA GLU A 37 -16.78 -1.20 1.38
C GLU A 37 -15.79 -0.32 2.16
N TYR A 38 -14.88 -0.94 2.91
CA TYR A 38 -13.78 -0.25 3.60
C TYR A 38 -12.87 0.46 2.61
N ALA A 39 -12.47 -0.24 1.55
CA ALA A 39 -11.60 0.32 0.53
C ALA A 39 -12.27 1.48 -0.23
N SER A 40 -13.57 1.39 -0.49
CA SER A 40 -14.34 2.45 -1.16
C SER A 40 -14.45 3.69 -0.29
N SER A 41 -14.67 3.51 1.01
CA SER A 41 -14.72 4.62 1.97
C SER A 41 -13.36 5.31 2.08
N ALA A 42 -12.27 4.55 2.09
CA ALA A 42 -10.92 5.09 2.07
C ALA A 42 -10.60 5.82 0.77
N ALA A 43 -10.99 5.23 -0.37
CA ALA A 43 -10.78 5.79 -1.70
C ALA A 43 -11.46 7.15 -1.86
N GLU A 44 -12.70 7.29 -1.38
CA GLU A 44 -13.44 8.56 -1.34
C GLU A 44 -12.71 9.63 -0.52
N GLN A 45 -12.21 9.27 0.66
CA GLN A 45 -11.48 10.21 1.54
C GLN A 45 -10.13 10.65 0.96
N ILE A 46 -9.48 9.81 0.17
CA ILE A 46 -8.16 10.08 -0.42
C ILE A 46 -8.31 10.80 -1.78
N GLY A 47 -9.38 10.52 -2.52
CA GLY A 47 -9.59 11.02 -3.88
C GLY A 47 -8.89 10.16 -4.94
N ILE A 48 -8.89 8.84 -4.79
CA ILE A 48 -8.37 7.86 -5.76
C ILE A 48 -9.39 6.75 -5.99
N SER A 49 -9.10 5.77 -6.85
CA SER A 49 -10.01 4.65 -7.08
C SER A 49 -9.97 3.60 -5.97
N THR A 50 -11.12 2.94 -5.75
CA THR A 50 -11.23 1.76 -4.86
C THR A 50 -10.27 0.64 -5.29
N ALA A 51 -10.06 0.48 -6.60
CA ALA A 51 -9.14 -0.52 -7.15
C ALA A 51 -7.70 -0.31 -6.65
N VAL A 52 -7.20 0.94 -6.66
CA VAL A 52 -5.85 1.24 -6.13
C VAL A 52 -5.73 0.90 -4.65
N VAL A 53 -6.74 1.25 -3.85
CA VAL A 53 -6.74 0.94 -2.41
C VAL A 53 -6.73 -0.58 -2.18
N LEU A 54 -7.57 -1.32 -2.92
CA LEU A 54 -7.61 -2.79 -2.84
C LEU A 54 -6.28 -3.41 -3.29
N THR A 55 -5.69 -2.95 -4.39
CA THR A 55 -4.38 -3.40 -4.89
C THR A 55 -3.31 -3.23 -3.81
N HIS A 56 -3.24 -2.05 -3.20
CA HIS A 56 -2.25 -1.77 -2.17
C HIS A 56 -2.48 -2.64 -0.92
N TRP A 57 -3.69 -2.68 -0.39
CA TRP A 57 -4.01 -3.47 0.81
C TRP A 57 -3.85 -4.98 0.59
N TYR A 58 -4.20 -5.47 -0.60
CA TYR A 58 -3.97 -6.87 -0.95
C TYR A 58 -2.48 -7.18 -0.96
N GLN A 59 -1.68 -6.33 -1.61
CA GLN A 59 -0.25 -6.51 -1.71
C GLN A 59 0.42 -6.53 -0.32
N GLU A 60 0.04 -5.64 0.59
CA GLU A 60 0.58 -5.56 1.96
C GLU A 60 0.07 -6.63 2.92
N TRP A 61 -1.23 -6.96 2.86
CA TRP A 61 -1.87 -7.98 3.69
C TRP A 61 -1.76 -7.76 5.22
N GLY A 62 -1.88 -6.51 5.67
CA GLY A 62 -1.93 -6.17 7.09
C GLY A 62 -3.34 -6.25 7.72
N ILE A 63 -4.36 -6.64 6.96
CA ILE A 63 -5.75 -6.78 7.43
C ILE A 63 -5.89 -7.63 8.70
N PRO A 64 -5.18 -8.77 8.89
CA PRO A 64 -5.35 -9.56 10.11
C PRO A 64 -5.00 -8.84 11.43
N ILE A 65 -4.15 -7.80 11.38
CA ILE A 65 -3.86 -6.93 12.54
C ILE A 65 -4.61 -5.60 12.48
N ASN A 66 -5.65 -5.55 11.64
CA ASN A 66 -6.43 -4.36 11.34
C ASN A 66 -5.56 -3.17 10.86
N ASN A 67 -4.45 -3.42 10.17
CA ASN A 67 -3.59 -2.38 9.60
C ASN A 67 -3.52 -2.59 8.08
N PRO A 68 -4.54 -2.18 7.31
CA PRO A 68 -4.75 -2.64 5.94
C PRO A 68 -3.57 -2.34 4.99
N GLY A 69 -3.01 -1.13 5.05
CA GLY A 69 -1.84 -0.73 4.27
C GLY A 69 -0.49 -1.12 4.91
N PHE A 70 -0.54 -1.93 5.99
CA PHE A 70 0.61 -2.36 6.77
C PHE A 70 1.58 -1.22 7.07
N GLN A 71 1.03 -0.06 7.42
CA GLN A 71 1.82 1.13 7.67
C GLN A 71 2.67 0.96 8.94
N GLY A 72 3.86 1.55 8.95
CA GLY A 72 4.65 1.74 10.16
C GLY A 72 4.33 3.06 10.89
N GLY A 73 4.81 3.18 12.13
CA GLY A 73 4.66 4.38 12.96
C GLY A 73 3.39 4.41 13.80
N GLU A 74 3.21 5.47 14.59
CA GLU A 74 2.09 5.61 15.54
C GLU A 74 1.05 6.61 15.02
N ILE A 75 0.28 6.19 14.02
CA ILE A 75 -0.88 6.94 13.50
C ILE A 75 -2.15 6.33 14.08
N GLY A 76 -3.07 7.18 14.55
CA GLY A 76 -4.31 6.75 15.20
C GLY A 76 -4.08 6.28 16.64
N LYS A 77 -4.91 5.34 17.10
CA LYS A 77 -4.88 4.79 18.47
C LYS A 77 -4.64 3.27 18.44
N PRO A 78 -3.40 2.82 18.21
CA PRO A 78 -3.10 1.40 18.20
C PRO A 78 -3.25 0.78 19.60
N ILE A 79 -3.62 -0.50 19.64
CA ILE A 79 -3.76 -1.31 20.86
C ILE A 79 -2.55 -2.21 21.13
N GLY A 80 -1.59 -2.23 20.20
CA GLY A 80 -0.42 -3.10 20.23
C GLY A 80 0.42 -2.90 18.98
N LYS A 81 1.43 -3.77 18.80
CA LYS A 81 2.31 -3.74 17.64
C LYS A 81 2.83 -5.13 17.28
N CYS A 82 3.14 -5.30 16.00
CA CYS A 82 3.87 -6.42 15.44
C CYS A 82 5.18 -5.89 14.85
N GLY A 83 6.26 -5.91 15.65
CA GLY A 83 7.49 -5.18 15.29
C GLY A 83 7.23 -3.68 15.26
N ASN A 84 7.44 -3.05 14.09
CA ASN A 84 7.21 -1.62 13.87
C ASN A 84 5.79 -1.29 13.36
N PHE A 85 4.95 -2.31 13.14
CA PHE A 85 3.63 -2.16 12.56
C PHE A 85 2.57 -2.09 13.68
N PRO A 86 1.84 -0.97 13.85
CA PRO A 86 0.73 -0.87 14.79
C PRO A 86 -0.36 -1.91 14.50
N VAL A 87 -0.99 -2.36 15.58
CA VAL A 87 -2.20 -3.20 15.58
C VAL A 87 -3.36 -2.35 16.05
N TYR A 88 -4.48 -2.40 15.32
CA TYR A 88 -5.67 -1.61 15.65
C TYR A 88 -6.80 -2.48 16.21
N ALA A 89 -7.66 -1.88 17.04
CA ALA A 89 -8.75 -2.60 17.66
C ALA A 89 -9.77 -3.09 16.61
N THR A 90 -10.08 -2.26 15.62
CA THR A 90 -11.00 -2.60 14.53
C THR A 90 -10.39 -2.26 13.18
N LEU A 91 -10.94 -2.85 12.10
CA LEU A 91 -10.51 -2.51 10.75
C LEU A 91 -10.79 -1.04 10.43
N ASP A 92 -11.91 -0.48 10.89
CA ASP A 92 -12.22 0.96 10.74
C ASP A 92 -11.12 1.85 11.31
N ASP A 93 -10.64 1.58 12.52
CA ASP A 93 -9.53 2.33 13.14
C ASP A 93 -8.26 2.28 12.26
N GLY A 94 -7.99 1.13 11.66
CA GLY A 94 -6.87 0.94 10.73
C GLY A 94 -7.03 1.67 9.41
N VAL A 95 -8.25 1.69 8.88
CA VAL A 95 -8.60 2.42 7.65
C VAL A 95 -8.48 3.92 7.87
N GLU A 96 -8.97 4.45 9.00
CA GLU A 96 -8.78 5.85 9.36
C GLU A 96 -7.29 6.20 9.45
N ALA A 97 -6.50 5.37 10.14
CA ALA A 97 -5.06 5.58 10.23
C ALA A 97 -4.37 5.55 8.86
N PHE A 98 -4.80 4.65 7.96
CA PHE A 98 -4.32 4.60 6.58
C PHE A 98 -4.64 5.89 5.82
N CYS A 99 -5.89 6.37 5.87
CA CYS A 99 -6.29 7.62 5.24
C CYS A 99 -5.50 8.83 5.75
N ILE A 100 -5.30 8.92 7.07
CA ILE A 100 -4.49 9.99 7.68
C ILE A 100 -3.07 9.97 7.14
N GLN A 101 -2.45 8.79 7.04
CA GLN A 101 -1.09 8.67 6.52
C GLN A 101 -1.01 9.08 5.05
N ILE A 102 -1.89 8.53 4.21
CA ILE A 102 -1.91 8.82 2.79
C ILE A 102 -2.06 10.33 2.56
N ASN A 103 -3.07 10.96 3.15
CA ASN A 103 -3.31 12.39 3.01
C ASN A 103 -2.16 13.26 3.54
N LYS A 104 -1.44 12.81 4.57
CA LYS A 104 -0.32 13.58 5.15
C LYS A 104 0.98 13.45 4.37
N ARG A 105 1.23 12.29 3.76
CA ARG A 105 2.57 11.88 3.31
C ARG A 105 2.66 11.57 1.82
N TYR A 106 1.52 11.34 1.15
CA TYR A 106 1.48 10.80 -0.22
C TYR A 106 0.53 11.56 -1.14
N VAL A 107 -0.16 12.61 -0.68
CA VAL A 107 -1.05 13.47 -1.50
C VAL A 107 -0.43 14.88 -1.64
N GLY A 108 0.89 14.92 -1.84
CA GLY A 108 1.63 16.17 -2.02
C GLY A 108 1.72 17.06 -0.76
N GLY A 109 2.08 18.32 -0.97
CA GLY A 109 2.24 19.31 0.09
C GLY A 109 3.54 19.21 0.91
N LYS A 110 3.68 20.09 1.90
CA LYS A 110 4.95 20.29 2.64
C LYS A 110 5.45 19.05 3.42
N ASN A 111 4.52 18.20 3.83
CA ASN A 111 4.80 17.02 4.67
C ASN A 111 4.93 15.75 3.85
N ALA A 112 4.68 15.80 2.54
CA ALA A 112 4.86 14.66 1.66
C ALA A 112 6.31 14.20 1.66
N PHE A 113 6.47 12.89 1.59
CA PHE A 113 7.77 12.29 1.40
C PHE A 113 8.27 12.56 -0.01
N ASP A 114 9.59 12.56 -0.16
CA ASP A 114 10.21 12.55 -1.48
C ASP A 114 10.21 11.11 -1.99
N ASP A 115 9.78 10.93 -3.23
CA ASP A 115 9.88 9.66 -3.96
C ASP A 115 11.35 9.34 -4.27
N ILE A 116 11.60 8.14 -4.81
CA ILE A 116 12.95 7.71 -5.19
C ILE A 116 13.60 8.59 -6.28
N PHE A 117 12.83 9.43 -6.97
CA PHE A 117 13.29 10.37 -7.99
C PHE A 117 13.54 11.78 -7.43
N GLY A 118 13.28 12.01 -6.14
CA GLY A 118 13.47 13.29 -5.46
C GLY A 118 12.28 14.27 -5.58
N ASN A 119 11.12 13.81 -6.06
CA ASN A 119 9.91 14.64 -6.14
C ASN A 119 9.00 14.36 -4.95
N LYS A 120 8.16 15.32 -4.55
CA LYS A 120 7.13 15.06 -3.55
C LYS A 120 6.14 14.02 -4.07
N THR A 121 5.91 12.98 -3.27
CA THR A 121 4.94 11.94 -3.61
C THR A 121 3.53 12.54 -3.60
N ASP A 122 2.86 12.45 -4.74
CA ASP A 122 1.48 12.90 -4.92
C ASP A 122 0.69 11.88 -5.74
N ILE A 123 0.13 10.90 -5.05
CA ILE A 123 -0.61 9.79 -5.66
C ILE A 123 -1.96 10.26 -6.23
N ARG A 124 -2.52 11.34 -5.66
CA ARG A 124 -3.77 11.91 -6.16
C ARG A 124 -3.53 12.67 -7.45
N ALA A 125 -2.51 13.52 -7.51
CA ALA A 125 -2.12 14.17 -8.76
C ALA A 125 -1.71 13.13 -9.82
N ALA A 126 -1.02 12.06 -9.43
CA ALA A 126 -0.71 10.97 -10.36
C ALA A 126 -1.99 10.28 -10.89
N TYR A 127 -3.00 10.08 -10.03
CA TYR A 127 -4.30 9.54 -10.45
C TYR A 127 -5.04 10.49 -11.40
N GLU A 128 -5.06 11.79 -11.13
CA GLU A 128 -5.79 12.78 -11.92
C GLU A 128 -5.06 13.12 -13.25
N ASP A 129 -3.75 13.37 -13.20
CA ASP A 129 -2.96 13.94 -14.29
C ASP A 129 -1.99 12.93 -14.96
N GLY A 130 -1.71 11.82 -14.29
CA GLY A 130 -0.75 10.81 -14.73
C GLY A 130 0.62 10.91 -14.06
N PHE A 131 1.47 9.93 -14.34
CA PHE A 131 2.85 9.88 -13.83
C PHE A 131 3.86 10.12 -14.94
N LYS A 132 4.84 10.97 -14.66
CA LYS A 132 5.87 11.34 -15.65
C LYS A 132 6.86 10.20 -15.84
N GLY A 133 6.98 9.73 -17.08
CA GLY A 133 8.01 8.77 -17.48
C GLY A 133 9.39 9.39 -17.67
N GLY A 134 10.43 8.56 -17.61
CA GLY A 134 11.82 8.94 -17.90
C GLY A 134 12.60 9.53 -16.72
N LEU A 135 12.00 9.61 -15.53
CA LEU A 135 12.73 9.94 -14.30
C LEU A 135 13.65 8.77 -13.95
N LYS A 136 14.86 9.05 -13.46
CA LYS A 136 15.87 8.03 -13.22
C LYS A 136 16.28 8.02 -11.76
N ALA A 137 16.37 6.83 -11.19
CA ALA A 137 16.90 6.62 -9.85
C ALA A 137 17.91 5.46 -9.88
N SER A 138 18.92 5.53 -9.01
CA SER A 138 20.01 4.55 -8.95
C SER A 138 20.18 3.99 -7.54
N ASN A 139 20.73 2.78 -7.46
CA ASN A 139 20.99 2.08 -6.20
C ASN A 139 19.72 1.84 -5.35
N ILE A 140 18.59 1.64 -6.00
CA ILE A 140 17.32 1.37 -5.32
C ILE A 140 17.33 -0.07 -4.84
N GLN A 141 17.15 -0.23 -3.53
CA GLN A 141 17.13 -1.53 -2.86
C GLN A 141 15.76 -2.18 -3.08
N THR A 142 15.73 -3.40 -3.62
CA THR A 142 14.50 -4.16 -3.91
C THR A 142 14.13 -5.12 -2.78
N ASP A 143 12.91 -5.67 -2.84
CA ASP A 143 12.40 -6.72 -1.91
C ASP A 143 13.32 -7.96 -1.85
N ASP A 144 13.95 -8.30 -2.98
CA ASP A 144 14.90 -9.42 -3.08
C ASP A 144 16.36 -9.03 -2.75
N ASN A 145 16.53 -7.95 -1.99
CA ASN A 145 17.81 -7.41 -1.52
C ASN A 145 18.82 -7.06 -2.62
N LYS A 146 18.37 -6.72 -3.83
CA LYS A 146 19.24 -6.27 -4.92
C LYS A 146 19.21 -4.76 -5.07
N LYS A 147 20.32 -4.18 -5.54
CA LYS A 147 20.37 -2.78 -5.96
C LYS A 147 20.16 -2.69 -7.46
N ILE A 148 19.18 -1.89 -7.88
CA ILE A 148 18.87 -1.67 -9.29
C ILE A 148 18.83 -0.18 -9.64
N ASN A 149 18.96 0.09 -10.93
CA ASN A 149 18.61 1.38 -11.52
C ASN A 149 17.23 1.26 -12.13
N VAL A 150 16.40 2.27 -11.94
CA VAL A 150 15.03 2.29 -12.45
C VAL A 150 14.76 3.56 -13.22
N VAL A 151 13.87 3.43 -14.20
CA VAL A 151 13.33 4.54 -14.96
C VAL A 151 11.82 4.53 -14.77
N SER A 152 11.23 5.67 -14.43
CA SER A 152 9.78 5.75 -14.33
C SER A 152 9.12 5.48 -15.67
N GLU A 153 7.97 4.82 -15.63
CA GLU A 153 7.14 4.63 -16.81
C GLU A 153 6.09 5.75 -16.92
N ARG A 154 5.76 6.13 -18.15
CA ARG A 154 4.70 7.11 -18.37
C ARG A 154 3.36 6.41 -18.33
N PHE A 155 2.52 6.81 -17.37
CA PHE A 155 1.11 6.44 -17.34
C PHE A 155 0.25 7.69 -17.47
N VAL A 156 -0.75 7.62 -18.34
CA VAL A 156 -1.87 8.58 -18.31
C VAL A 156 -2.63 8.36 -17.00
N GLY A 157 -3.29 9.39 -16.46
CA GLY A 157 -4.03 9.32 -15.20
C GLY A 157 -4.87 8.05 -15.02
N GLY A 158 -5.08 7.68 -13.76
CA GLY A 158 -5.79 6.46 -13.36
C GLY A 158 -4.94 5.52 -12.52
N ASN A 159 -5.39 4.26 -12.44
CA ASN A 159 -4.88 3.28 -11.49
C ASN A 159 -3.38 3.02 -11.66
N TYR A 160 -2.91 2.83 -12.90
CA TYR A 160 -1.50 2.54 -13.19
C TYR A 160 -0.56 3.69 -12.81
N ALA A 161 -0.97 4.95 -13.04
CA ALA A 161 -0.20 6.12 -12.64
C ALA A 161 -0.12 6.27 -11.12
N CYS A 162 -1.23 6.04 -10.43
CA CYS A 162 -1.27 6.06 -8.97
C CYS A 162 -0.40 4.94 -8.36
N ASN A 163 -0.43 3.75 -8.94
CA ASN A 163 0.42 2.62 -8.54
C ASN A 163 1.91 2.90 -8.81
N GLU A 164 2.25 3.60 -9.90
CA GLU A 164 3.61 4.06 -10.15
C GLU A 164 4.09 5.04 -9.08
N ALA A 165 3.25 6.03 -8.71
CA ALA A 165 3.55 6.97 -7.63
C ALA A 165 3.72 6.28 -6.26
N LEU A 166 2.83 5.33 -5.93
CA LEU A 166 2.98 4.50 -4.71
C LEU A 166 4.24 3.63 -4.77
N GLY A 167 4.51 3.04 -5.93
CA GLY A 167 5.71 2.31 -6.31
C GLY A 167 7.00 3.05 -5.99
N ALA A 168 7.04 4.32 -6.40
CA ALA A 168 8.18 5.21 -6.25
C ALA A 168 8.29 5.79 -4.83
N SER A 169 7.27 5.64 -3.99
CA SER A 169 7.21 6.27 -2.68
C SER A 169 8.04 5.55 -1.61
N PRO A 170 8.42 6.23 -0.52
CA PRO A 170 9.11 5.57 0.60
C PRO A 170 8.24 4.62 1.42
N TRP A 171 6.92 4.51 1.15
CA TRP A 171 5.99 3.67 1.92
C TRP A 171 6.53 2.27 2.14
N ASN A 172 7.19 1.72 1.12
CA ASN A 172 7.71 0.36 1.19
C ASN A 172 9.15 0.23 0.67
N ALA A 173 9.96 1.29 0.71
CA ALA A 173 11.41 1.27 0.45
C ALA A 173 11.92 0.41 -0.74
N GLY A 174 11.13 0.23 -1.80
CA GLY A 174 11.47 -0.59 -2.97
C GLY A 174 10.90 -2.02 -3.01
N HIS A 175 10.02 -2.40 -2.07
CA HIS A 175 9.35 -3.71 -2.00
C HIS A 175 8.42 -4.04 -3.19
N TYR A 176 7.96 -3.03 -3.93
CA TYR A 176 7.15 -3.23 -5.14
C TYR A 176 7.98 -3.53 -6.39
N MET A 177 9.30 -3.67 -6.22
CA MET A 177 10.22 -4.09 -7.27
C MET A 177 10.91 -5.42 -6.91
N ARG A 178 10.98 -6.30 -7.89
CA ARG A 178 11.68 -7.59 -7.86
C ARG A 178 12.60 -7.67 -9.05
N ALA A 179 13.87 -7.36 -8.82
CA ALA A 179 14.90 -7.39 -9.85
C ALA A 179 15.00 -8.78 -10.50
N SER A 180 14.88 -9.85 -9.72
CA SER A 180 14.83 -11.24 -10.21
C SER A 180 13.64 -11.57 -11.12
N LYS A 181 12.60 -10.72 -11.18
CA LYS A 181 11.42 -10.88 -12.05
C LYS A 181 11.41 -9.91 -13.24
N GLY A 182 12.49 -9.15 -13.41
CA GLY A 182 12.65 -8.20 -14.52
C GLY A 182 11.76 -6.97 -14.38
N ASP A 183 11.51 -6.52 -13.15
CA ASP A 183 10.74 -5.29 -12.95
C ASP A 183 11.47 -4.07 -13.54
N THR A 184 10.76 -3.30 -14.35
CA THR A 184 11.32 -2.20 -15.14
C THR A 184 10.98 -0.81 -14.59
N TYR A 185 10.00 -0.73 -13.69
CA TYR A 185 9.52 0.51 -13.08
C TYR A 185 8.94 0.24 -11.67
N PRO A 186 8.84 1.26 -10.80
CA PRO A 186 8.46 1.10 -9.39
C PRO A 186 7.07 0.51 -9.11
N GLY A 187 6.04 0.89 -9.87
CA GLY A 187 4.65 0.44 -9.68
C GLY A 187 4.34 -0.95 -10.24
N ARG A 188 5.31 -1.66 -10.81
CA ARG A 188 5.04 -2.83 -11.67
C ARG A 188 4.35 -3.97 -10.95
N ARG A 189 4.75 -4.26 -9.71
CA ARG A 189 4.13 -5.33 -8.92
C ARG A 189 2.67 -5.00 -8.54
N LEU A 190 2.37 -3.74 -8.26
CA LEU A 190 0.99 -3.29 -8.00
C LEU A 190 0.14 -3.39 -9.28
N ASN A 191 0.70 -3.03 -10.43
CA ASN A 191 0.02 -3.16 -11.71
C ASN A 191 -0.20 -4.63 -12.12
N ALA A 192 0.72 -5.54 -11.77
CA ALA A 192 0.50 -6.98 -11.95
C ALA A 192 -0.67 -7.48 -11.09
N VAL A 193 -0.75 -7.06 -9.82
CA VAL A 193 -1.91 -7.34 -8.95
C VAL A 193 -3.19 -6.82 -9.60
N LEU A 194 -3.20 -5.58 -10.08
CA LEU A 194 -4.37 -4.98 -10.73
C LEU A 194 -4.81 -5.78 -11.96
N ASN A 195 -3.88 -6.18 -12.83
CA ASN A 195 -4.16 -6.98 -14.03
C ASN A 195 -4.72 -8.37 -13.71
N ASP A 196 -4.18 -9.02 -12.68
CA ASP A 196 -4.60 -10.38 -12.29
C ASP A 196 -5.95 -10.38 -11.57
N ALA A 197 -6.31 -9.25 -10.95
CA ALA A 197 -7.50 -9.11 -10.13
C ALA A 197 -8.70 -8.51 -10.87
N ASP A 198 -8.47 -7.79 -11.97
CA ASP A 198 -9.48 -7.14 -12.82
C ASP A 198 -10.43 -6.19 -12.05
N TRP A 199 -9.88 -5.44 -11.09
CA TRP A 199 -10.59 -4.47 -10.23
C TRP A 199 -10.63 -3.03 -10.77
#